data_AF-A0A0S2W670-F1
#
_entry.id   AF-A0A0S2W670-F1
#
_cell.length_a   1.000
_cell.length_b   1.000
_cell.length_c   1.000
_cell.angle_alpha   90.00
_cell.angle_beta   90.00
_cell.angle_gamma   90.00
#
_symmetry.space_group_name_H-M   'P 1'
#
loop_
_entity.id
_entity.type
_entity.pdbx_description
1 polymer ?
#
loop_
_entity_poly.entity_id
_entity_poly.type
_entity_poly.pdbx_seq_one_letter_code
_entity_poly.pdbx_strand_id
1 'polypeptide(L)'
;MSVRVSRSLFSLRRYLLFFALVSFLVTCCFLLFFRELQASLGEEWGAEALRHAAKITFANVLFLSFLCALIDGIRRKVTVEHPVRRILEATQRLTRGDFSARIQPFHGLDGMNEFDAIINDFNKMAAELSGIETLRTDFVANVSHELKTPLAVIQNYAVMLQDPGLPAAQRAEYAGAITPATRRLSELITNILRLNKLENQQIYPQPERFELNEQTPRVSVGF
;
A
#
# COMPACT_ATOMS: atom_id res chain seq x y z
N MET A 1 -5.01 12.90 13.89
CA MET A 1 -4.93 14.01 12.91
C MET A 1 -5.82 13.63 11.73
N SER A 2 -7.08 14.08 11.73
CA SER A 2 -8.04 13.69 10.69
C SER A 2 -7.64 14.37 9.39
N VAL A 3 -7.18 13.56 8.43
CA VAL A 3 -6.92 14.02 7.07
C VAL A 3 -8.28 14.43 6.51
N ARG A 4 -8.50 15.74 6.41
CA ARG A 4 -9.72 16.31 5.85
C ARG A 4 -9.66 16.07 4.33
N VAL A 5 -10.04 14.87 3.92
CA VAL A 5 -10.25 14.53 2.50
C VAL A 5 -11.30 15.52 2.00
N SER A 6 -10.89 16.51 1.23
CA SER A 6 -11.80 17.34 0.47
C SER A 6 -12.59 16.40 -0.42
N ARG A 7 -13.84 16.09 -0.03
CA ARG A 7 -14.76 15.26 -0.82
C ARG A 7 -15.00 16.01 -2.12
N SER A 8 -14.22 15.69 -3.14
CA SER A 8 -14.35 16.25 -4.46
C SER A 8 -14.15 15.09 -5.43
N LEU A 9 -15.12 14.18 -5.35
CA LEU A 9 -15.34 12.98 -6.17
C LEU A 9 -15.36 13.33 -7.66
N PHE A 10 -14.21 13.73 -8.21
CA PHE A 10 -14.03 14.61 -9.37
C PHE A 10 -14.37 16.08 -9.07
N SER A 11 -13.36 16.96 -9.14
CA SER A 11 -13.51 18.41 -9.09
C SER A 11 -14.70 18.86 -9.94
N LEU A 12 -15.77 19.35 -9.30
CA LEU A 12 -16.98 19.84 -9.96
C LEU A 12 -16.62 20.84 -11.07
N ARG A 13 -15.55 21.60 -10.86
CA ARG A 13 -14.94 22.51 -11.83
C ARG A 13 -14.55 21.81 -13.15
N ARG A 14 -14.05 20.58 -13.11
CA ARG A 14 -13.67 19.79 -14.29
C ARG A 14 -14.89 19.35 -15.11
N TYR A 15 -15.99 18.98 -14.45
CA TYR A 15 -17.26 18.68 -15.12
C TYR A 15 -17.93 19.94 -15.63
N LEU A 16 -17.92 21.03 -14.86
CA LEU A 16 -18.44 22.33 -15.28
C LEU A 16 -17.69 22.87 -16.50
N LEU A 17 -16.36 22.75 -16.55
CA LEU A 17 -15.56 23.13 -17.72
C LEU A 17 -15.86 22.25 -18.94
N PHE A 18 -16.04 20.94 -18.75
CA PHE A 18 -16.43 20.03 -19.83
C PHE A 18 -17.82 20.37 -20.35
N PHE A 19 -18.79 20.54 -19.45
CA PHE A 19 -20.17 20.89 -19.77
C PHE A 19 -20.26 22.26 -20.46
N ALA A 20 -19.52 23.27 -19.96
CA ALA A 20 -19.45 24.58 -20.59
C ALA A 20 -18.86 24.51 -22.00
N LEU A 21 -17.83 23.70 -22.21
CA LEU A 21 -17.24 23.48 -23.54
C LEU A 21 -18.21 22.78 -24.50
N VAL A 22 -18.89 21.73 -24.05
CA VAL A 22 -19.92 21.03 -24.84
C VAL A 22 -21.07 21.98 -25.16
N SER A 23 -21.56 22.73 -24.17
CA SER A 23 -22.64 23.70 -24.35
C SER A 23 -22.24 24.80 -25.34
N PHE A 24 -21.02 25.33 -25.25
CA PHE A 24 -20.51 26.34 -26.18
C PHE A 24 -20.45 25.82 -27.62
N LEU A 25 -19.96 24.58 -27.81
CA LEU A 25 -19.91 23.94 -29.13
C LEU A 25 -21.31 23.72 -29.71
N VAL A 26 -22.26 23.23 -28.91
CA VAL A 26 -23.66 23.04 -29.31
C VAL A 26 -24.30 24.38 -29.70
N THR A 27 -24.10 25.43 -28.89
CA THR A 27 -24.61 26.78 -29.18
C THR A 27 -24.03 27.33 -30.49
N CYS A 28 -22.72 27.18 -30.75
CA CYS A 28 -22.12 27.58 -32.02
C CYS A 28 -22.76 26.86 -33.21
N CYS A 29 -23.06 25.56 -33.07
CA CYS A 29 -23.75 24.80 -34.12
C CYS A 29 -25.17 25.29 -34.40
N PHE A 30 -25.95 25.58 -33.35
CA PHE A 30 -27.29 26.12 -33.51
C PHE A 30 -27.26 27.48 -34.20
N LEU A 31 -26.32 28.36 -33.84
CA LEU A 31 -26.19 29.68 -34.46
C LEU A 31 -25.80 29.60 -35.95
N LEU A 32 -24.88 28.70 -36.31
CA LEU A 32 -24.51 28.47 -37.71
C LEU A 32 -25.69 27.91 -38.51
N PHE A 33 -26.44 26.96 -37.95
CA PHE A 33 -27.64 26.43 -38.60
C PHE A 33 -28.71 27.50 -38.82
N PHE A 34 -29.00 28.29 -37.79
CA PHE A 34 -30.03 29.33 -37.87
C PHE A 34 -29.65 30.42 -38.87
N ARG A 35 -28.36 30.75 -38.97
CA ARG A 35 -27.83 31.68 -39.97
C ARG A 35 -28.04 31.16 -41.40
N GLU A 36 -27.73 29.89 -41.64
CA GLU A 36 -27.91 29.25 -42.95
C GLU A 36 -29.40 29.11 -43.33
N LEU A 37 -30.23 28.77 -42.34
CA LEU A 37 -31.70 28.68 -42.47
C LEU A 37 -32.31 30.05 -42.82
N GLN A 38 -31.88 31.12 -42.13
CA GLN A 38 -32.37 32.48 -42.37
C GLN A 38 -31.92 33.04 -43.72
N ALA A 39 -30.68 32.75 -44.15
CA ALA A 39 -30.20 33.11 -45.49
C ALA A 39 -31.01 32.41 -46.60
N SER A 40 -31.46 31.18 -46.34
CA SER A 40 -32.24 30.37 -47.29
C SER A 40 -33.73 30.72 -47.33
N LEU A 41 -34.26 31.43 -46.32
CA LEU A 41 -35.68 31.81 -46.22
C LEU A 41 -36.06 33.03 -47.11
N GLY A 42 -35.10 33.62 -47.83
CA GLY A 42 -35.31 34.78 -48.72
C GLY A 42 -35.35 34.50 -50.23
N GLU A 43 -35.03 33.27 -50.68
CA GLU A 43 -35.06 32.88 -52.11
C GLU A 43 -36.08 31.75 -52.35
N GLU A 44 -36.75 31.76 -53.51
CA GLU A 44 -37.90 30.90 -53.91
C GLU A 44 -37.63 29.37 -54.07
N TRP A 45 -36.72 28.76 -53.31
CA TRP A 45 -36.39 27.32 -53.44
C TRP A 45 -36.33 26.60 -52.08
N GLY A 46 -37.43 26.63 -51.33
CA GLY A 46 -37.49 26.18 -49.93
C GLY A 46 -37.17 24.71 -49.65
N ALA A 47 -37.27 23.78 -50.62
CA ALA A 47 -37.02 22.35 -50.38
C ALA A 47 -35.54 21.93 -50.53
N GLU A 48 -34.82 22.51 -51.50
CA GLU A 48 -33.43 22.12 -51.79
C GLU A 48 -32.46 22.80 -50.81
N ALA A 49 -32.73 24.07 -50.46
CA ALA A 49 -31.99 24.78 -49.43
C ALA A 49 -32.15 24.12 -48.04
N LEU A 50 -33.37 23.67 -47.70
CA LEU A 50 -33.62 22.95 -46.44
C LEU A 50 -32.86 21.61 -46.38
N ARG A 51 -32.79 20.86 -47.49
CA ARG A 51 -31.99 19.63 -47.58
C ARG A 51 -30.50 19.89 -47.42
N HIS A 52 -29.99 20.96 -48.02
CA HIS A 52 -28.57 21.32 -47.92
C HIS A 52 -28.21 21.75 -46.49
N ALA A 53 -29.02 22.62 -45.88
CA ALA A 53 -28.86 23.05 -44.50
C ALA A 53 -28.89 21.85 -43.54
N ALA A 54 -29.86 20.94 -43.70
CA ALA A 54 -29.98 19.74 -42.85
C ALA A 54 -28.75 18.81 -42.94
N LYS A 55 -28.15 18.64 -44.13
CA LYS A 55 -26.93 17.85 -44.31
C LYS A 55 -25.74 18.48 -43.59
N ILE A 56 -25.59 19.81 -43.68
CA ILE A 56 -24.51 20.56 -43.00
C ILE A 56 -24.67 20.46 -41.48
N THR A 57 -25.89 20.63 -40.93
CA THR A 57 -26.10 20.46 -39.49
C THR A 57 -25.81 19.06 -39.02
N PHE A 58 -26.27 18.06 -39.77
CA PHE A 58 -26.02 16.67 -39.42
C PHE A 58 -24.52 16.35 -39.39
N ALA A 59 -23.76 16.79 -40.40
CA ALA A 59 -22.31 16.63 -40.44
C ALA A 59 -21.62 17.34 -39.26
N ASN A 60 -22.04 18.56 -38.93
CA ASN A 60 -21.49 19.32 -37.81
C ASN A 60 -21.76 18.64 -36.44
N VAL A 61 -22.97 18.12 -36.22
CA VAL A 61 -23.31 17.39 -35.00
C VAL A 61 -22.46 16.13 -34.84
N LEU A 62 -22.26 15.37 -35.92
CA LEU A 62 -21.38 14.20 -35.90
C LEU A 62 -19.94 14.58 -35.57
N PHE A 63 -19.42 15.62 -36.21
CA PHE A 63 -18.05 16.09 -35.99
C PHE A 63 -17.82 16.56 -34.55
N LEU A 64 -18.72 17.36 -33.99
CA LEU A 64 -18.63 17.81 -32.60
C LEU A 64 -18.77 16.67 -31.60
N SER A 65 -19.69 15.73 -31.86
CA SER A 65 -19.86 14.54 -31.00
C SER A 65 -18.57 13.72 -30.96
N PHE A 66 -17.91 13.56 -32.11
CA PHE A 66 -16.62 12.90 -32.20
C PHE A 66 -15.52 13.67 -31.43
N LEU A 67 -15.46 14.99 -31.58
CA LEU A 67 -14.49 15.83 -30.86
C LEU A 67 -14.67 15.74 -29.34
N CYS A 68 -15.92 15.82 -28.85
CA CYS A 68 -16.25 15.68 -27.44
C CYS A 68 -15.86 14.29 -26.90
N ALA A 69 -16.16 13.22 -27.64
CA ALA A 69 -15.78 11.85 -27.27
C ALA A 69 -14.25 11.69 -27.20
N LEU A 70 -13.51 12.30 -28.14
CA LEU A 70 -12.05 12.27 -28.14
C LEU A 70 -11.47 13.01 -26.92
N ILE A 71 -11.97 14.21 -26.62
CA ILE A 71 -11.54 15.01 -25.46
C ILE A 71 -11.83 14.26 -24.15
N ASP A 72 -13.03 13.70 -24.00
CA ASP A 72 -13.39 12.93 -22.81
C ASP A 72 -12.51 11.68 -22.65
N GLY A 73 -12.26 10.95 -23.74
CA GLY A 73 -11.36 9.80 -23.76
C GLY A 73 -9.94 10.14 -23.31
N ILE A 74 -9.36 11.23 -23.84
CA ILE A 74 -8.02 11.71 -23.43
C ILE A 74 -8.02 12.12 -21.95
N ARG A 75 -9.04 12.88 -21.52
CA ARG A 75 -9.15 13.34 -20.13
C ARG A 75 -9.26 12.17 -19.16
N ARG A 76 -10.07 11.15 -19.47
CA ARG A 76 -10.24 9.94 -18.66
C ARG A 76 -8.92 9.17 -18.54
N LYS A 77 -8.19 9.02 -19.65
CA LYS A 77 -6.90 8.32 -19.67
C LYS A 77 -5.86 8.99 -18.77
N VAL A 78 -5.75 10.32 -18.82
CA VAL A 78 -4.77 11.07 -18.02
C VAL A 78 -5.20 11.21 -16.56
N THR A 79 -6.48 11.44 -16.31
CA THR A 79 -6.99 11.78 -14.96
C THR A 79 -7.26 10.56 -14.08
N VAL A 80 -7.61 9.42 -14.69
CA VAL A 80 -8.06 8.23 -13.94
C VAL A 80 -7.18 7.02 -14.24
N GLU A 81 -7.03 6.66 -15.52
CA GLU A 81 -6.33 5.42 -15.90
C GLU A 81 -4.86 5.44 -15.47
N HIS A 82 -4.17 6.56 -15.69
CA HIS A 82 -2.75 6.70 -15.34
C HIS A 82 -2.50 6.62 -13.81
N PRO A 83 -3.21 7.36 -12.93
CA PRO A 83 -3.07 7.20 -11.49
C PRO A 83 -3.36 5.80 -10.98
N VAL A 84 -4.45 5.19 -11.45
CA VAL A 84 -4.86 3.83 -11.05
C VAL A 84 -3.80 2.81 -11.43
N ARG A 85 -3.25 2.90 -12.65
CA ARG A 85 -2.21 1.97 -13.11
C ARG A 85 -0.94 2.06 -12.28
N ARG A 86 -0.50 3.26 -11.88
CA ARG A 86 0.67 3.43 -11.01
C ARG A 86 0.46 2.83 -9.62
N ILE A 87 -0.74 3.00 -9.05
CA ILE A 87 -1.08 2.35 -7.77
C ILE A 87 -1.07 0.82 -7.94
N LEU A 88 -1.67 0.31 -9.01
CA LEU A 88 -1.67 -1.13 -9.30
C LEU A 88 -0.26 -1.70 -9.44
N GLU A 89 0.62 -1.01 -10.18
CA GLU A 89 2.02 -1.43 -10.36
C GLU A 89 2.78 -1.44 -9.03
N ALA A 90 2.59 -0.43 -8.18
CA ALA A 90 3.20 -0.39 -6.85
C ALA A 90 2.65 -1.47 -5.92
N THR A 91 1.34 -1.72 -5.94
CA THR A 91 0.71 -2.82 -5.20
C THR A 91 1.24 -4.17 -5.66
N GLN A 92 1.39 -4.39 -6.97
CA GLN A 92 1.97 -5.63 -7.51
C GLN A 92 3.41 -5.84 -7.06
N ARG A 93 4.21 -4.77 -6.97
CA ARG A 93 5.57 -4.84 -6.41
C ARG A 93 5.52 -5.22 -4.92
N LEU A 94 4.65 -4.58 -4.14
CA LEU A 94 4.46 -4.88 -2.73
C LEU A 94 4.06 -6.34 -2.48
N THR A 95 3.10 -6.86 -3.25
CA THR A 95 2.65 -8.26 -3.14
C THR A 95 3.70 -9.28 -3.59
N ARG A 96 4.70 -8.85 -4.38
CA ARG A 96 5.86 -9.68 -4.75
C ARG A 96 6.99 -9.63 -3.72
N GLY A 97 6.80 -8.92 -2.60
CA GLY A 97 7.78 -8.80 -1.52
C GLY A 97 8.68 -7.57 -1.59
N ASP A 98 8.49 -6.66 -2.55
CA ASP A 98 9.20 -5.39 -2.57
C ASP A 98 8.53 -4.38 -1.62
N PHE A 99 8.85 -4.50 -0.32
CA PHE A 99 8.35 -3.60 0.73
C PHE A 99 8.97 -2.18 0.68
N SER A 100 9.94 -1.95 -0.19
CA SER A 100 10.53 -0.63 -0.43
C SER A 100 9.71 0.22 -1.41
N ALA A 101 8.71 -0.37 -2.09
CA ALA A 101 7.88 0.33 -3.07
C ALA A 101 7.17 1.54 -2.45
N ARG A 102 7.31 2.71 -3.08
CA ARG A 102 6.65 3.96 -2.70
C ARG A 102 6.04 4.65 -3.93
N ILE A 103 4.92 5.31 -3.72
CA ILE A 103 4.25 6.10 -4.76
C ILE A 103 4.38 7.58 -4.40
N GLN A 104 4.83 8.39 -5.36
CA GLN A 104 4.85 9.84 -5.18
C GLN A 104 3.42 10.42 -5.37
N PRO A 105 2.99 11.36 -4.52
CA PRO A 105 1.67 11.98 -4.64
C PRO A 105 1.46 12.64 -6.00
N PHE A 106 0.24 12.53 -6.52
CA PHE A 106 -0.20 13.20 -7.72
C PHE A 106 -0.57 14.65 -7.38
N HIS A 107 0.42 15.51 -7.26
CA HIS A 107 0.17 16.95 -7.08
C HIS A 107 -0.56 17.50 -8.32
N GLY A 108 -1.88 17.67 -8.20
CA GLY A 108 -2.68 18.40 -9.17
C GLY A 108 -2.69 19.89 -8.86
N LEU A 109 -3.18 20.70 -9.79
CA LEU A 109 -3.38 22.15 -9.64
C LEU A 109 -4.32 22.55 -8.47
N ASP A 110 -5.04 21.59 -7.87
CA ASP A 110 -6.10 21.79 -6.85
C ASP A 110 -5.74 21.23 -5.46
N GLY A 111 -4.48 20.85 -5.21
CA GLY A 111 -4.05 20.28 -3.92
C GLY A 111 -4.32 18.76 -3.79
N MET A 112 -4.39 18.26 -2.55
CA MET A 112 -4.55 16.82 -2.27
C MET A 112 -5.89 16.28 -2.82
N ASN A 113 -5.80 15.29 -3.71
CA ASN A 113 -6.94 14.56 -4.24
C ASN A 113 -7.15 13.21 -3.52
N GLU A 114 -8.24 12.50 -3.82
CA GLU A 114 -8.55 11.19 -3.23
C GLU A 114 -7.45 10.14 -3.50
N PHE A 115 -6.77 10.22 -4.66
CA PHE A 115 -5.64 9.34 -4.95
C PHE A 115 -4.44 9.63 -4.04
N ASP A 116 -4.22 10.88 -3.64
CA ASP A 116 -3.15 11.23 -2.69
C ASP A 116 -3.41 10.65 -1.30
N ALA A 117 -4.67 10.57 -0.88
CA ALA A 117 -5.05 9.88 0.36
C ALA A 117 -4.73 8.38 0.26
N ILE A 118 -5.15 7.73 -0.84
CA ILE A 118 -4.85 6.30 -1.09
C ILE A 118 -3.34 6.06 -1.14
N ILE A 119 -2.57 6.95 -1.79
CA ILE A 119 -1.11 6.87 -1.86
C ILE A 119 -0.48 6.99 -0.48
N ASN A 120 -0.96 7.92 0.35
CA ASN A 120 -0.45 8.10 1.69
C ASN A 120 -0.68 6.84 2.54
N ASP A 121 -1.89 6.28 2.48
CA ASP A 121 -2.22 5.06 3.21
C ASP A 121 -1.46 3.85 2.67
N PHE A 122 -1.28 3.74 1.35
CA PHE A 122 -0.40 2.73 0.74
C PHE A 122 1.04 2.86 1.22
N ASN A 123 1.61 4.06 1.22
CA ASN A 123 2.99 4.30 1.64
C ASN A 123 3.20 4.00 3.13
N LYS A 124 2.22 4.31 3.99
CA LYS A 124 2.25 3.94 5.41
C LYS A 124 2.22 2.42 5.58
N MET A 125 1.29 1.73 4.92
CA MET A 125 1.20 0.27 4.95
C MET A 125 2.50 -0.39 4.48
N ALA A 126 3.09 0.11 3.38
CA ALA A 126 4.36 -0.39 2.87
C ALA A 126 5.53 -0.12 3.84
N ALA A 127 5.52 0.99 4.57
CA ALA A 127 6.52 1.28 5.60
C ALA A 127 6.38 0.36 6.82
N GLU A 128 5.16 0.13 7.31
CA GLU A 128 4.90 -0.81 8.40
C GLU A 128 5.35 -2.23 8.03
N LEU A 129 4.98 -2.69 6.83
CA LEU A 129 5.33 -4.03 6.36
C LEU A 129 6.85 -4.19 6.18
N SER A 130 7.53 -3.15 5.66
CA SER A 130 9.00 -3.13 5.60
C SER A 130 9.65 -3.19 6.98
N GLY A 131 9.06 -2.53 7.98
CA GLY A 131 9.53 -2.59 9.36
C GLY A 131 9.38 -4.00 9.95
N ILE A 132 8.22 -4.64 9.74
CA ILE A 132 7.97 -6.02 10.18
C ILE A 132 8.97 -6.99 9.53
N GLU A 133 9.21 -6.87 8.22
CA GLU A 133 10.16 -7.77 7.54
C GLU A 133 11.60 -7.56 8.02
N THR A 134 12.00 -6.32 8.33
CA THR A 134 13.30 -6.03 8.93
C THR A 134 13.43 -6.69 10.30
N LEU A 135 12.45 -6.49 11.18
CA LEU A 135 12.42 -7.12 12.51
C LEU A 135 12.44 -8.64 12.43
N ARG A 136 11.69 -9.22 11.49
CA ARG A 136 11.68 -10.67 11.24
C ARG A 136 13.06 -11.17 10.82
N THR A 137 13.71 -10.47 9.89
CA THR A 137 15.04 -10.84 9.37
C THR A 137 16.09 -10.77 10.46
N ASP A 138 16.08 -9.69 11.24
CA ASP A 138 16.97 -9.49 12.38
C ASP A 138 16.74 -10.55 13.47
N PHE A 139 15.48 -10.86 13.77
CA PHE A 139 15.14 -11.93 14.71
C PHE A 139 15.69 -13.29 14.27
N VAL A 140 15.47 -13.67 13.00
CA VAL A 140 15.97 -14.94 12.46
C VAL A 140 17.50 -14.99 12.49
N ALA A 141 18.17 -13.90 12.12
CA ALA A 141 19.63 -13.80 12.15
C ALA A 141 20.17 -13.95 13.58
N ASN A 142 19.60 -13.23 14.54
CA ASN A 142 20.01 -13.26 15.93
C ASN A 142 19.76 -14.63 16.58
N VAL A 143 18.58 -15.23 16.38
CA VAL A 143 18.29 -16.58 16.89
C VAL A 143 19.24 -17.59 16.28
N SER A 144 19.50 -17.53 14.97
CA SER A 144 20.43 -18.43 14.30
C SER A 144 21.83 -18.34 14.89
N HIS A 145 22.31 -17.12 15.17
CA HIS A 145 23.61 -16.89 15.80
C HIS A 145 23.67 -17.47 17.22
N GLU A 146 22.68 -17.19 18.06
CA GLU A 146 22.61 -17.66 19.44
C GLU A 146 22.49 -19.19 19.55
N LEU A 147 21.83 -19.86 18.58
CA LEU A 147 21.77 -21.31 18.52
C LEU A 147 23.08 -21.96 18.02
N LYS A 148 23.80 -21.28 17.12
CA LYS A 148 25.03 -21.82 16.50
C LYS A 148 26.14 -22.04 17.52
N THR A 149 26.29 -21.13 18.48
CA THR A 149 27.34 -21.18 19.51
C THR A 149 27.27 -22.45 20.38
N PRO A 150 26.17 -22.74 21.11
CA PRO A 150 26.05 -23.98 21.88
C PRO A 150 26.06 -25.24 21.01
N LEU A 151 25.51 -25.17 19.80
CA LEU A 151 25.56 -26.30 18.86
C LEU A 151 26.99 -26.66 18.44
N ALA A 152 27.81 -25.66 18.14
CA ALA A 152 29.23 -25.86 17.81
C ALA A 152 30.01 -26.47 18.98
N VAL A 153 29.71 -26.05 20.21
CA VAL A 153 30.29 -26.63 21.43
C VAL A 153 29.92 -28.11 21.54
N ILE A 154 28.64 -28.46 21.40
CA ILE A 154 28.18 -29.85 21.45
C ILE A 154 28.87 -30.68 20.37
N GLN A 155 28.92 -30.18 19.14
CA GLN A 155 29.51 -30.90 18.02
C GLN A 155 31.01 -31.13 18.19
N ASN A 156 31.77 -30.10 18.60
CA ASN A 156 33.21 -30.21 18.81
C ASN A 156 33.55 -31.23 19.91
N TYR A 157 32.89 -31.15 21.07
CA TYR A 157 33.16 -32.10 22.15
C TYR A 157 32.67 -33.51 21.82
N ALA A 158 31.55 -33.66 21.11
CA ALA A 158 31.07 -34.96 20.64
C ALA A 158 32.07 -35.63 19.69
N VAL A 159 32.73 -34.87 18.80
CA VAL A 159 33.80 -35.37 17.93
C VAL A 159 35.03 -35.76 18.75
N MET A 160 35.47 -34.92 19.69
CA MET A 160 36.62 -35.22 20.55
C MET A 160 36.43 -36.48 21.40
N LEU A 161 35.20 -36.76 21.85
CA LEU A 161 34.86 -37.96 22.61
C LEU A 161 34.99 -39.26 21.82
N GLN A 162 35.01 -39.20 20.48
CA GLN A 162 35.18 -40.38 19.63
C GLN A 162 36.63 -40.85 19.56
N ASP A 163 37.59 -40.09 20.07
CA ASP A 163 39.00 -40.49 20.10
C ASP A 163 39.21 -41.66 21.10
N PRO A 164 39.66 -42.84 20.63
CA PRO A 164 39.95 -43.98 21.51
C PRO A 164 41.14 -43.75 22.43
N GLY A 165 42.05 -42.82 22.10
CA GLY A 165 43.21 -42.45 22.91
C GLY A 165 42.91 -41.44 24.03
N LEU A 166 41.68 -40.93 24.11
CA LEU A 166 41.34 -39.86 25.03
C LEU A 166 41.38 -40.32 26.50
N PRO A 167 42.16 -39.65 27.38
CA PRO A 167 42.23 -39.95 28.80
C PRO A 167 40.87 -39.86 29.49
N ALA A 168 40.64 -40.71 30.50
CA ALA A 168 39.36 -40.76 31.22
C ALA A 168 38.95 -39.41 31.86
N ALA A 169 39.93 -38.64 32.35
CA ALA A 169 39.69 -37.31 32.92
C ALA A 169 39.17 -36.31 31.87
N GLN A 170 39.82 -36.23 30.69
CA GLN A 170 39.39 -35.36 29.59
C GLN A 170 38.06 -35.82 28.99
N ARG A 171 37.82 -37.13 28.92
CA ARG A 171 36.53 -37.69 28.49
C ARG A 171 35.39 -37.23 29.40
N ALA A 172 35.60 -37.23 30.73
CA ALA A 172 34.62 -36.72 31.69
C ALA A 172 34.41 -35.21 31.55
N GLU A 173 35.47 -34.44 31.31
CA GLU A 173 35.40 -32.99 31.08
C GLU A 173 34.59 -32.65 29.82
N TYR A 174 34.90 -33.29 28.68
CA TYR A 174 34.21 -33.04 27.41
C TYR A 174 32.75 -33.47 27.45
N ALA A 175 32.44 -34.61 28.06
CA ALA A 175 31.06 -35.02 28.31
C ALA A 175 30.33 -34.02 29.22
N GLY A 176 31.02 -33.51 30.25
CA GLY A 176 30.54 -32.48 31.15
C GLY A 176 30.25 -31.14 30.46
N ALA A 177 30.99 -30.78 29.41
CA ALA A 177 30.79 -29.54 28.64
C ALA A 177 29.58 -29.60 27.69
N ILE A 178 29.15 -30.79 27.26
CA ILE A 178 27.97 -30.97 26.40
C ILE A 178 26.68 -30.63 27.16
N THR A 179 26.55 -31.06 28.41
CA THR A 179 25.35 -30.83 29.25
C THR A 179 24.96 -29.35 29.43
N PRO A 180 25.86 -28.41 29.79
CA PRO A 180 25.50 -27.00 29.90
C PRO A 180 25.16 -26.38 28.54
N ALA A 181 25.81 -26.82 27.46
CA ALA A 181 25.49 -26.35 26.11
C ALA A 181 24.09 -26.81 25.65
N THR A 182 23.70 -28.05 25.92
CA THR A 182 22.33 -28.54 25.62
C THR A 182 21.28 -27.84 26.48
N ARG A 183 21.56 -27.60 27.78
CA ARG A 183 20.68 -26.83 28.66
C ARG A 183 20.46 -25.41 28.13
N ARG A 184 21.54 -24.71 27.74
CA ARG A 184 21.44 -23.36 27.17
C ARG A 184 20.59 -23.33 25.90
N LEU A 185 20.75 -24.32 25.03
CA LEU A 185 19.93 -24.45 23.82
C LEU A 185 18.44 -24.64 24.16
N SER A 186 18.12 -25.51 25.13
CA SER A 186 16.75 -25.74 25.59
C SER A 186 16.11 -24.48 26.20
N GLU A 187 16.88 -23.69 26.96
CA GLU A 187 16.43 -22.41 27.52
C GLU A 187 16.09 -21.41 26.41
N LEU A 188 16.96 -21.27 25.41
CA LEU A 188 16.72 -20.40 24.25
C LEU A 188 15.44 -20.78 23.50
N ILE A 189 15.26 -22.07 23.19
CA ILE A 189 14.05 -22.58 22.53
C ILE A 189 12.80 -22.31 23.38
N THR A 190 12.89 -22.56 24.69
CA THR A 190 11.78 -22.30 25.63
C THR A 190 11.39 -20.83 25.64
N ASN A 191 12.37 -19.93 25.64
CA ASN A 191 12.13 -18.49 25.62
C ASN A 191 11.45 -18.05 24.31
N ILE A 192 11.88 -18.60 23.17
CA ILE A 192 11.25 -18.33 21.86
C ILE A 192 9.79 -18.81 21.84
N LEU A 193 9.51 -20.03 22.34
CA LEU A 193 8.15 -20.57 22.42
C LEU A 193 7.25 -19.77 23.36
N ARG A 194 7.79 -19.30 24.49
CA ARG A 194 7.08 -18.41 25.42
C ARG A 194 6.74 -17.08 24.78
N LEU A 195 7.69 -16.46 24.07
CA LEU A 195 7.47 -15.21 23.37
C LEU A 195 6.38 -15.34 22.30
N ASN A 196 6.44 -16.38 21.47
CA ASN A 196 5.42 -16.65 20.46
C ASN A 196 4.02 -16.88 21.05
N LYS A 197 3.96 -17.52 22.24
CA LYS A 197 2.69 -17.71 22.96
C LYS A 197 2.13 -16.39 23.50
N LEU A 198 2.99 -15.48 23.96
CA LEU A 198 2.57 -14.15 24.43
C LEU A 198 2.09 -13.25 23.29
N GLU A 199 2.76 -13.27 22.13
CA GLU A 199 2.35 -12.49 20.95
C GLU A 199 1.00 -12.93 20.37
N ASN A 200 0.69 -14.24 20.43
CA ASN A 200 -0.56 -14.79 19.92
C ASN A 200 -1.72 -14.74 20.93
N GLN A 201 -1.49 -14.33 22.17
CA GLN A 201 -2.55 -14.17 23.16
C GLN A 201 -3.11 -12.76 23.10
N GLN A 202 -4.42 -12.65 22.82
CA GLN A 202 -5.17 -11.45 23.22
C GLN A 202 -5.19 -11.42 24.75
N ILE A 203 -4.24 -10.71 25.34
CA ILE A 203 -4.27 -10.40 26.77
C ILE A 203 -5.47 -9.48 26.96
N TYR A 204 -6.53 -10.01 27.56
CA TYR A 204 -7.62 -9.21 28.12
C TYR A 204 -7.19 -8.88 29.55
N PRO A 205 -6.52 -7.74 29.80
CA PRO A 205 -6.24 -7.33 31.17
C PRO A 205 -7.58 -7.24 31.89
N GLN A 206 -7.69 -7.97 33.00
CA GLN A 206 -8.77 -7.79 33.96
C GLN A 206 -8.27 -6.79 34.99
N PRO A 207 -8.52 -5.47 34.81
CA PRO A 207 -8.07 -4.48 35.77
C PRO A 207 -8.84 -4.69 37.08
N GLU A 208 -8.15 -5.17 38.09
CA GLU A 208 -8.66 -5.23 39.46
C GLU A 208 -8.08 -4.03 40.24
N ARG A 209 -8.89 -3.40 41.10
CA ARG A 209 -8.39 -2.35 41.98
C ARG A 209 -7.65 -3.01 43.14
N PHE A 210 -6.36 -2.76 43.26
CA PHE A 210 -5.53 -3.24 44.37
C PHE A 210 -4.94 -2.07 45.15
N GLU A 211 -4.87 -2.20 46.47
CA GLU A 211 -4.17 -1.23 47.32
C GLU A 211 -2.67 -1.52 47.31
N LEU A 212 -1.89 -0.54 46.89
CA LEU A 212 -0.43 -0.65 46.75
C LEU A 212 0.29 -0.92 48.09
N ASN A 213 -0.35 -0.61 49.22
CA ASN A 213 0.26 -0.69 50.55
C ASN A 213 0.36 -2.12 51.12
N GLU A 214 -0.35 -3.10 50.57
CA GLU A 214 -0.37 -4.48 51.10
C GLU A 214 0.64 -5.42 50.42
N GLN A 215 1.18 -5.10 49.24
CA GLN A 215 2.07 -5.99 48.47
C GLN A 215 3.55 -5.58 48.46
N THR A 216 3.89 -4.41 48.99
CA THR A 216 5.26 -3.89 49.07
C THR A 216 6.27 -4.81 49.78
N PRO A 217 5.93 -5.67 50.76
CA PRO A 217 6.94 -6.49 51.43
C PRO A 217 7.57 -7.58 50.56
N ARG A 218 6.96 -7.99 49.43
CA ARG A 218 7.45 -9.14 48.62
C ARG A 218 8.30 -8.74 47.41
N VAL A 219 8.31 -7.47 47.01
CA VAL A 219 9.07 -7.02 45.82
C VAL A 219 10.41 -6.38 46.21
N SER A 220 10.58 -5.96 47.46
CA SER A 220 11.81 -5.32 47.96
C SER A 220 12.92 -6.28 48.40
N VAL A 221 12.78 -7.60 48.22
CA VAL A 221 13.77 -8.61 48.67
C VAL A 221 14.51 -9.27 47.50
N GLY A 222 14.38 -8.74 46.28
CA GLY A 222 14.90 -9.37 45.05
C GLY A 222 15.81 -8.51 44.16
N PHE A 223 16.36 -7.41 44.67
CA PHE A 223 17.42 -6.64 44.03
C PHE A 223 18.68 -6.66 44.88
#